data_AF-A0A958Q3D0-F1
#
_entry.id   AF-A0A958Q3D0-F1
#
_cell.length_a   1.000
_cell.length_b   1.000
_cell.length_c   1.000
_cell.angle_alpha   90.00
_cell.angle_beta   90.00
_cell.angle_gamma   90.00
#
_symmetry.space_group_name_H-M   'P 1'
#
loop_
_entity.id
_entity.type
_entity.pdbx_description
1 polymer ?
#
loop_
_entity_poly.entity_id
_entity_poly.type
_entity_poly.pdbx_seq_one_letter_code
_entity_poly.pdbx_strand_id
1 'polypeptide(L)'
;MSVCLEYQSVYLDRFASKSKTRTHLIAVLLLAVSLSYKVWLKLETVELGYRIAELREETQMLNYERQELELQLSVATRTDLLSKRAYEELNLRAPNPDQIVRVVLEK
;
A
#
# COMPACT_ATOMS: atom_id res chain seq x y z
N MET A 1 68.89 5.14 -36.52
CA MET A 1 67.69 4.34 -36.16
C MET A 1 67.13 4.69 -34.77
N SER A 2 67.89 5.35 -33.88
CA SER A 2 67.42 5.80 -32.55
C SER A 2 66.49 7.03 -32.60
N VAL A 3 66.69 7.93 -33.56
CA VAL A 3 65.90 9.18 -33.69
C VAL A 3 64.41 8.91 -33.98
N CYS A 4 64.07 7.77 -34.59
CA CYS A 4 62.68 7.43 -34.90
C CYS A 4 61.91 6.91 -33.67
N LEU A 5 62.58 6.29 -32.70
CA LEU A 5 61.94 5.78 -31.48
C LEU A 5 61.53 6.92 -30.53
N GLU A 6 62.34 7.97 -30.47
CA GLU A 6 62.11 9.13 -29.62
C GLU A 6 60.94 9.99 -30.11
N TYR A 7 60.68 10.00 -31.42
CA TYR A 7 59.50 10.65 -31.98
C TYR A 7 58.21 9.86 -31.72
N GLN A 8 58.28 8.52 -31.68
CA GLN A 8 57.11 7.65 -31.50
C GLN A 8 56.53 7.69 -30.08
N SER A 9 57.36 7.85 -29.05
CA SER A 9 56.93 7.95 -27.65
C SER A 9 56.06 9.18 -27.37
N VAL A 10 56.37 10.31 -28.01
CA VAL A 10 55.64 11.58 -27.85
C VAL A 10 54.20 11.52 -28.42
N TYR A 11 53.97 10.73 -29.47
CA TYR A 11 52.61 10.57 -30.03
C TYR A 11 51.76 9.58 -29.22
N LEU A 12 52.35 8.49 -28.73
CA LEU A 12 51.63 7.53 -27.87
C LEU A 12 51.14 8.17 -26.57
N ASP A 13 51.95 9.06 -25.97
CA ASP A 13 51.62 9.69 -24.70
C ASP A 13 50.47 10.71 -24.82
N ARG A 14 50.35 11.37 -25.99
CA ARG A 14 49.25 12.31 -26.27
C ARG A 14 47.89 11.61 -26.44
N PHE A 15 47.88 10.39 -26.97
CA PHE A 15 46.68 9.55 -27.03
C PHE A 15 46.34 8.94 -25.66
N ALA A 16 47.34 8.55 -24.87
CA ALA A 16 47.16 8.02 -23.52
C ALA A 16 46.58 9.06 -22.54
N SER A 17 47.04 10.32 -22.62
CA SER A 17 46.56 11.42 -21.77
C SER A 17 45.09 11.79 -22.04
N LYS A 18 44.67 11.84 -23.30
CA LYS A 18 43.25 12.03 -23.67
C LYS A 18 42.34 10.87 -23.23
N SER A 19 42.87 9.66 -23.12
CA SER A 19 42.11 8.49 -22.65
C SER A 19 41.85 8.56 -21.14
N LYS A 20 42.87 8.94 -20.36
CA LYS A 20 42.78 9.09 -18.89
C LYS A 20 41.73 10.14 -18.48
N THR A 21 41.67 11.29 -19.16
CA THR A 21 40.66 12.31 -18.85
C THR A 21 39.25 11.84 -19.16
N ARG A 22 39.04 11.12 -20.27
CA ARG A 22 37.73 10.51 -20.60
C ARG A 22 37.31 9.49 -19.54
N THR A 23 38.22 8.65 -19.05
CA THR A 23 37.89 7.69 -17.98
C THR A 23 37.53 8.38 -16.67
N HIS A 24 38.20 9.47 -16.31
CA HIS A 24 37.84 10.24 -15.11
C HIS A 24 36.46 10.89 -15.25
N LEU A 25 36.12 11.43 -16.41
CA LEU A 25 34.79 11.99 -16.66
C LEU A 25 33.69 10.93 -16.56
N ILE A 26 33.91 9.73 -17.11
CA ILE A 26 32.97 8.61 -16.99
C ILE A 26 32.81 8.19 -15.52
N ALA A 27 33.91 8.11 -14.77
CA ALA A 27 33.87 7.76 -13.35
C ALA A 27 33.09 8.78 -12.52
N VAL A 28 33.30 10.08 -12.76
CA VAL A 28 32.54 11.16 -12.10
C VAL A 28 31.06 11.08 -12.45
N LEU A 29 30.73 10.83 -13.72
CA LEU A 29 29.35 10.72 -14.16
C LEU A 29 28.65 9.50 -13.54
N LEU A 30 29.33 8.35 -13.47
CA LEU A 30 28.80 7.16 -12.80
C LEU A 30 28.57 7.40 -11.30
N LEU A 31 29.49 8.10 -10.63
CA LEU A 31 29.32 8.46 -9.23
C LEU A 31 28.13 9.41 -9.03
N ALA A 32 27.98 10.41 -9.89
CA ALA A 32 26.85 11.34 -9.85
C ALA A 32 25.52 10.61 -10.03
N VAL A 33 25.41 9.73 -11.03
CA VAL A 33 24.21 8.92 -11.29
C VAL A 33 23.91 8.01 -10.09
N SER A 34 24.91 7.35 -9.52
CA SER A 34 24.74 6.48 -8.36
C SER A 34 24.21 7.23 -7.14
N LEU A 35 24.75 8.43 -6.87
CA LEU A 35 24.29 9.29 -5.78
C LEU A 35 22.86 9.76 -5.99
N SER A 36 22.53 10.25 -7.19
CA SER A 36 21.17 10.68 -7.54
C SER A 36 20.18 9.52 -7.43
N TYR A 37 20.56 8.34 -7.92
CA TYR A 37 19.72 7.14 -7.84
C TYR A 37 19.45 6.72 -6.39
N LYS A 38 20.46 6.81 -5.51
CA LYS A 38 20.29 6.53 -4.08
C LYS A 38 19.30 7.48 -3.40
N VAL A 39 19.34 8.76 -3.74
CA VAL A 39 18.39 9.75 -3.23
C VAL A 39 16.99 9.46 -3.75
N TRP A 40 16.86 9.16 -5.04
CA TRP A 40 15.58 8.78 -5.66
C TRP A 40 14.95 7.56 -4.96
N LEU A 41 15.72 6.49 -4.76
CA LEU A 41 15.24 5.29 -4.07
C LEU A 41 14.76 5.58 -2.65
N LYS A 42 15.47 6.46 -1.92
CA LYS A 42 15.03 6.85 -0.58
C LYS A 42 13.70 7.60 -0.61
N LEU A 43 13.52 8.51 -1.58
CA LEU A 43 12.29 9.26 -1.73
C LEU A 43 11.12 8.32 -2.04
N GLU A 44 11.29 7.43 -3.01
CA GLU A 44 10.30 6.40 -3.38
C GLU A 44 9.93 5.52 -2.18
N THR A 45 10.93 5.08 -1.41
CA THR A 45 10.70 4.25 -0.21
C THR A 45 9.86 4.98 0.83
N VAL A 46 10.10 6.29 1.01
CA VAL A 46 9.34 7.12 1.94
C VAL A 46 7.90 7.28 1.47
N GLU A 47 7.68 7.57 0.19
CA GLU A 47 6.34 7.69 -0.41
C GLU A 47 5.54 6.39 -0.27
N LEU A 48 6.16 5.25 -0.58
CA LEU A 48 5.56 3.93 -0.37
C LEU A 48 5.23 3.69 1.10
N GLY A 49 6.11 4.10 2.02
CA GLY A 49 5.89 4.02 3.46
C GLY A 49 4.65 4.80 3.90
N TYR A 50 4.48 6.03 3.40
CA TYR A 50 3.28 6.83 3.68
C TYR A 50 2.02 6.17 3.13
N ARG A 51 2.08 5.65 1.90
CA ARG A 51 0.92 5.00 1.29
C ARG A 51 0.49 3.73 2.02
N ILE A 52 1.46 2.95 2.52
CA ILE A 52 1.18 1.80 3.39
C ILE A 52 0.55 2.26 4.71
N ALA A 53 1.02 3.35 5.30
CA ALA A 53 0.44 3.89 6.53
C ALA A 53 -1.01 4.33 6.33
N GLU A 54 -1.31 5.03 5.24
CA GLU A 54 -2.66 5.46 4.87
C GLU A 54 -3.61 4.26 4.66
N LEU A 55 -3.18 3.27 3.86
CA LEU A 55 -3.95 2.03 3.67
C LEU A 55 -4.18 1.28 4.99
N ARG A 56 -3.20 1.30 5.89
CA ARG A 56 -3.33 0.67 7.21
C ARG A 56 -4.35 1.39 8.08
N GLU A 57 -4.37 2.72 8.07
CA GLU A 57 -5.38 3.50 8.79
C GLU A 57 -6.78 3.25 8.23
N GLU A 58 -6.93 3.24 6.90
CA GLU A 58 -8.19 2.94 6.23
C GLU A 58 -8.71 1.55 6.61
N THR A 59 -7.85 0.53 6.57
CA THR A 59 -8.24 -0.84 6.96
C THR A 59 -8.63 -0.93 8.44
N GLN A 60 -8.01 -0.15 9.33
CA GLN A 60 -8.41 -0.11 10.73
C GLN A 60 -9.78 0.54 10.90
N MET A 61 -10.01 1.68 10.25
CA MET A 61 -11.30 2.37 10.26
C MET A 61 -12.43 1.47 9.77
N LEU A 62 -12.24 0.79 8.64
CA LEU A 62 -13.22 -0.15 8.09
C LEU A 62 -13.50 -1.33 9.03
N ASN A 63 -12.48 -1.84 9.74
CA ASN A 63 -12.68 -2.90 10.72
C ASN A 63 -13.49 -2.43 11.93
N TYR A 64 -13.23 -1.21 12.41
CA TYR A 64 -14.04 -0.62 13.48
C TYR A 64 -15.49 -0.44 13.05
N GLU A 65 -15.72 0.09 11.86
CA GLU A 65 -17.07 0.28 11.32
C GLU A 65 -17.80 -1.07 11.17
N ARG A 66 -17.11 -2.09 10.65
CA ARG A 66 -17.66 -3.43 10.55
C ARG A 66 -18.06 -3.98 11.92
N GLN A 67 -17.19 -3.85 12.93
CA GLN A 67 -17.46 -4.36 14.26
C GLN A 67 -18.65 -3.65 14.92
N GLU A 68 -18.75 -2.33 14.71
CA GLU A 68 -19.90 -1.55 15.18
C GLU A 68 -21.20 -2.02 14.50
N LEU A 69 -21.19 -2.22 13.19
CA LEU A 69 -22.35 -2.72 12.45
C LEU A 69 -22.75 -4.14 12.88
N GLU A 70 -21.79 -5.03 13.11
CA GLU A 70 -22.04 -6.38 13.63
C GLU A 70 -22.67 -6.33 15.03
N LEU A 71 -22.25 -5.39 15.87
CA LEU A 71 -22.83 -5.17 17.20
C LEU A 71 -24.26 -4.64 17.10
N GLN A 72 -24.50 -3.64 16.24
CA GLN A 72 -25.84 -3.11 16.00
C GLN A 72 -26.79 -4.17 15.45
N LEU A 73 -26.32 -5.01 14.53
CA LEU A 73 -27.09 -6.13 13.99
C LEU A 73 -27.42 -7.13 15.10
N SER A 74 -26.44 -7.51 15.92
CA SER A 74 -26.65 -8.40 17.07
C SER A 74 -27.73 -7.86 18.02
N VAL A 75 -27.67 -6.57 18.36
CA VAL A 75 -28.66 -5.91 19.20
C VAL A 75 -30.04 -5.89 18.54
N ALA A 76 -30.12 -5.52 17.25
CA ALA A 76 -31.37 -5.42 16.52
C ALA A 76 -32.05 -6.79 16.33
N THR A 77 -31.26 -7.84 16.16
CA THR A 77 -31.75 -9.20 15.86
C THR A 77 -31.99 -10.03 17.13
N ARG A 78 -31.63 -9.51 18.30
CA ARG A 78 -31.82 -10.23 19.57
C ARG A 78 -33.30 -10.36 19.89
N THR A 79 -33.80 -11.60 19.85
CA THR A 79 -35.20 -11.96 20.07
C THR A 79 -35.77 -11.44 21.39
N ASP A 80 -34.96 -11.37 22.44
CA ASP A 80 -35.32 -10.81 23.75
C ASP A 80 -35.68 -9.31 23.67
N LEU A 81 -34.94 -8.55 22.85
CA LEU A 81 -35.19 -7.12 22.65
C LEU A 81 -36.34 -6.88 21.67
N LEU A 82 -36.44 -7.72 20.65
CA LEU A 82 -37.56 -7.72 19.69
C LEU A 82 -38.91 -7.98 20.38
N SER A 83 -38.98 -9.00 21.22
CA SER A 83 -40.19 -9.29 22.00
C SER A 83 -40.54 -8.13 22.93
N LYS A 84 -39.55 -7.59 23.67
CA LYS A 84 -39.77 -6.43 24.53
C LYS A 84 -40.30 -5.21 23.77
N ARG A 85 -39.69 -4.83 22.64
CA ARG A 85 -40.21 -3.75 21.78
C ARG A 85 -41.60 -4.05 21.22
N ALA A 86 -41.87 -5.29 20.81
CA ALA A 86 -43.18 -5.68 20.30
C ALA A 86 -44.28 -5.53 21.36
N TYR A 87 -43.99 -5.89 22.62
CA TYR A 87 -44.92 -5.73 23.73
C TYR A 87 -45.07 -4.27 24.18
N GLU A 88 -43.97 -3.53 24.33
CA GLU A 88 -43.97 -2.20 24.93
C GLU A 88 -44.32 -1.08 23.94
N GLU A 89 -43.76 -1.11 22.72
CA GLU A 89 -43.94 -0.04 21.74
C GLU A 89 -45.11 -0.32 20.79
N LEU A 90 -45.33 -1.60 20.44
CA LEU A 90 -46.36 -1.99 19.48
C LEU A 90 -47.61 -2.61 20.12
N ASN A 91 -47.63 -2.79 21.46
CA ASN A 91 -48.70 -3.46 22.21
C ASN A 91 -49.09 -4.85 21.64
N LEU A 92 -48.18 -5.49 20.91
CA LEU A 92 -48.38 -6.80 20.33
C LEU A 92 -48.29 -7.84 21.45
N ARG A 93 -49.32 -8.67 21.57
CA ARG A 93 -49.34 -9.80 22.51
C ARG A 93 -49.10 -11.11 21.78
N ALA A 94 -48.67 -12.14 22.52
CA ALA A 94 -48.59 -13.49 21.98
C ALA A 94 -49.91 -13.87 21.29
N PRO A 95 -49.87 -14.31 20.03
CA PRO A 95 -51.07 -14.65 19.28
C PRO A 95 -51.77 -15.85 19.93
N ASN A 96 -53.10 -15.84 19.93
CA ASN A 96 -53.87 -17.01 20.36
C ASN A 96 -53.67 -18.16 19.35
N PRO A 97 -53.80 -19.43 19.79
CA PRO A 97 -53.59 -20.60 18.92
C PRO A 97 -54.42 -20.56 17.62
N ASP A 98 -55.64 -20.01 17.71
CA ASP A 98 -56.57 -19.89 16.57
C ASP A 98 -56.17 -18.84 15.53
N GLN A 99 -55.17 -17.99 15.82
CA GLN A 99 -54.70 -16.92 14.93
C GLN A 99 -53.43 -17.29 14.15
N ILE A 100 -52.88 -18.49 14.37
CA ILE A 100 -51.62 -18.92 13.77
C ILE A 100 -51.88 -19.61 12.42
N VAL A 101 -51.58 -18.91 11.32
CA VAL A 101 -51.61 -19.49 9.97
C VAL A 101 -50.22 -20.02 9.62
N ARG A 102 -50.05 -21.34 9.54
CA ARG A 102 -48.82 -21.95 9.02
C ARG A 102 -48.79 -21.85 7.50
N VAL A 103 -47.87 -21.05 6.98
CA VAL A 103 -47.55 -21.03 5.55
C VAL A 103 -46.50 -22.10 5.29
N VAL A 104 -46.91 -23.20 4.66
CA VAL A 104 -45.98 -24.24 4.17
C VAL A 104 -45.44 -23.75 2.83
N LEU A 105 -44.13 -23.50 2.78
CA LEU A 105 -43.44 -23.24 1.51
C LEU A 105 -43.27 -24.58 0.80
N GLU A 106 -44.17 -24.87 -0.15
CA GLU A 106 -43.97 -25.95 -1.11
C GLU A 106 -42.76 -25.61 -1.98
N LYS A 107 -41.87 -26.60 -2.13
CA LYS A 107 -40.57 -26.47 -2.78
C LYS A 107 -40.63 -26.94 -4.22
#